data_AF-A0A4Q1FPJ1-F1
#
_entry.id   AF-A0A4Q1FPJ1-F1
#
_cell.length_a   1.000
_cell.length_b   1.000
_cell.length_c   1.000
_cell.angle_alpha   90.00
_cell.angle_beta   90.00
_cell.angle_gamma   90.00
#
_symmetry.space_group_name_H-M   'P 1'
#
loop_
_entity.id
_entity.type
_entity.pdbx_description
1 polymer ?
#
loop_
_entity_poly.entity_id
_entity_poly.type
_entity_poly.pdbx_seq_one_letter_code
_entity_poly.pdbx_strand_id
1 'polypeptide(L)'
;MGTTLKPMEKLLFILFFVLAGNLNAQYKRSLYCDCKIKGVKILNDLNEQKVNLSSNYSEGSLHLKITNNTKDTIFVFKSYFDKDISTSNYVYRYDKKNNKVNVSFLPLLPYLFTKYSDRVVLENRIIKDYQVVYDFYKIPPFYEYLFSVSVIDFERKKDFITDFNVSKLNKFEKIKRFKTKKLNQKNPSFVVSIAYYNNVETLCNSNSYYQEELQFNSAAKDFKILQSAIQ
;
A
#
# COMPACT_ATOMS: atom_id res chain seq x y z
N MET A 1 11.87 -28.71 44.79
CA MET A 1 10.54 -29.36 44.83
C MET A 1 9.78 -28.98 43.57
N GLY A 2 9.71 -29.89 42.61
CA GLY A 2 8.96 -29.68 41.37
C GLY A 2 7.50 -30.08 41.59
N THR A 3 6.60 -29.10 41.71
CA THR A 3 5.17 -29.35 41.75
C THR A 3 4.70 -29.73 40.35
N THR A 4 4.52 -31.03 40.12
CA THR A 4 3.86 -31.56 38.92
C THR A 4 2.39 -31.18 38.96
N LEU A 5 2.01 -30.18 38.14
CA LEU A 5 0.62 -29.79 37.92
C LEU A 5 -0.24 -31.02 37.61
N LYS A 6 -1.38 -31.14 38.30
CA LYS A 6 -2.33 -32.22 38.07
C LYS A 6 -2.88 -32.12 36.64
N PRO A 7 -3.28 -33.26 36.01
CA PRO A 7 -3.72 -33.27 34.61
C PRO A 7 -4.83 -32.25 34.30
N MET A 8 -5.73 -32.00 35.24
CA MET A 8 -6.80 -31.00 35.11
C MET A 8 -6.29 -29.56 35.11
N GLU A 9 -5.25 -29.26 35.90
CA GLU A 9 -4.61 -27.94 35.97
C GLU A 9 -3.77 -27.66 34.72
N LYS A 10 -3.14 -28.70 34.15
CA LYS A 10 -2.47 -28.62 32.84
C LYS A 10 -3.45 -28.32 31.70
N LEU A 11 -4.63 -28.94 31.71
CA LEU A 11 -5.68 -28.70 30.72
C LEU A 11 -6.20 -27.26 30.81
N LEU A 12 -6.43 -26.75 32.03
CA LEU A 12 -6.84 -25.37 32.26
C LEU A 12 -5.77 -24.36 31.82
N PHE A 13 -4.49 -24.65 32.07
CA PHE A 13 -3.39 -23.82 31.59
C PHE A 13 -3.31 -23.79 30.05
N ILE A 14 -3.46 -24.93 29.38
CA ILE A 14 -3.48 -25.00 27.92
C ILE A 14 -4.68 -24.23 27.36
N LEU A 15 -5.88 -24.40 27.94
CA LEU A 15 -7.07 -23.64 27.55
C LEU A 15 -6.88 -22.14 27.75
N PHE A 16 -6.29 -21.71 28.87
CA PHE A 16 -6.01 -20.30 29.14
C PHE A 16 -4.99 -19.71 28.16
N PHE A 17 -3.92 -20.44 27.83
CA PHE A 17 -2.95 -20.00 26.82
C PHE A 17 -3.53 -19.99 25.39
N VAL A 18 -4.40 -20.94 25.05
CA VAL A 18 -5.11 -20.96 23.77
C VAL A 18 -6.12 -19.80 23.71
N LEU A 19 -6.86 -19.53 24.78
CA LEU A 19 -7.81 -18.41 24.85
C LEU A 19 -7.09 -17.05 24.82
N ALA A 20 -6.02 -16.87 25.61
CA ALA A 20 -5.22 -15.64 25.62
C ALA A 20 -4.48 -15.41 24.29
N GLY A 21 -3.99 -16.48 23.65
CA GLY A 21 -3.40 -16.43 22.31
C GLY A 21 -4.43 -16.02 21.25
N ASN A 22 -5.65 -16.56 21.33
CA ASN A 22 -6.76 -16.19 20.43
C ASN A 22 -7.24 -14.74 20.68
N LEU A 23 -7.28 -14.27 21.93
CA LEU A 23 -7.68 -12.90 22.27
C LEU A 23 -6.66 -11.86 21.76
N ASN A 24 -5.35 -12.12 21.89
CA ASN A 24 -4.31 -11.22 21.34
C ASN A 24 -4.26 -11.25 19.80
N ALA A 25 -4.51 -12.41 19.18
CA ALA A 25 -4.68 -12.50 17.74
C ALA A 25 -5.93 -11.76 17.28
N GLN A 26 -7.04 -11.84 18.01
CA GLN A 26 -8.27 -11.09 17.73
C GLN A 26 -8.14 -9.57 17.96
N TYR A 27 -7.37 -9.12 18.96
CA TYR A 27 -7.14 -7.70 19.21
C TYR A 27 -6.28 -7.04 18.12
N LYS A 28 -5.27 -7.74 17.60
CA LYS A 28 -4.58 -7.28 16.38
C LYS A 28 -5.48 -7.37 15.14
N ARG A 29 -6.44 -8.31 15.10
CA ARG A 29 -7.45 -8.42 14.03
C ARG A 29 -8.53 -7.34 14.08
N SER A 30 -8.78 -6.69 15.23
CA SER A 30 -9.81 -5.63 15.34
C SER A 30 -9.37 -4.28 14.77
N LEU A 31 -8.07 -4.11 14.46
CA LEU A 31 -7.52 -2.93 13.80
C LEU A 31 -7.24 -3.26 12.32
N TYR A 32 -8.27 -3.14 11.49
CA TYR A 32 -8.17 -3.32 10.04
C TYR A 32 -7.36 -2.20 9.34
N CYS A 33 -7.14 -1.11 10.07
CA CYS A 33 -6.26 0.00 9.72
C CYS A 33 -5.44 0.46 10.92
N ASP A 34 -4.13 0.62 10.73
CA ASP A 34 -3.32 1.57 11.48
C ASP A 34 -3.14 2.86 10.68
N CYS A 35 -3.54 3.99 11.27
CA CYS A 35 -3.48 5.30 10.66
C CYS A 35 -2.45 6.17 11.38
N LYS A 36 -1.20 6.14 10.90
CA LYS A 36 -0.11 6.92 11.51
C LYS A 36 -0.09 8.34 10.96
N ILE A 37 -0.13 9.33 11.86
CA ILE A 37 0.09 10.74 11.50
C ILE A 37 1.55 10.92 11.09
N LYS A 38 1.76 11.57 9.95
CA LYS A 38 3.07 11.83 9.37
C LYS A 38 3.19 13.27 8.88
N GLY A 39 4.42 13.74 8.87
CA GLY A 39 4.82 15.00 8.27
C GLY A 39 5.18 16.09 9.28
N VAL A 40 5.62 17.22 8.73
CA VAL A 40 5.98 18.43 9.47
C VAL A 40 5.09 19.56 9.00
N LYS A 41 4.61 20.38 9.94
CA LYS A 41 3.77 21.55 9.64
C LYS A 41 4.55 22.57 8.82
N ILE A 42 3.93 23.09 7.77
CA ILE A 42 4.48 24.12 6.88
C ILE A 42 4.08 25.49 7.44
N LEU A 43 5.02 26.44 7.46
CA LEU A 43 4.85 27.77 8.06
C LEU A 43 4.44 28.88 7.08
N ASN A 44 4.33 28.60 5.77
CA ASN A 44 4.22 29.64 4.73
C ASN A 44 2.93 29.61 3.89
N ASP A 45 2.65 30.78 3.31
CA ASP A 45 1.42 31.27 2.68
C ASP A 45 0.88 30.39 1.54
N LEU A 46 -0.37 29.95 1.69
CA LEU A 46 -0.99 28.87 0.92
C LEU A 46 -1.94 29.42 -0.14
N ASN A 47 -1.37 30.02 -1.18
CA ASN A 47 -2.16 30.53 -2.30
C ASN A 47 -2.80 29.42 -3.16
N GLU A 48 -2.37 28.16 -3.04
CA GLU A 48 -2.97 27.03 -3.77
C GLU A 48 -3.40 25.90 -2.83
N GLN A 49 -4.72 25.66 -2.76
CA GLN A 49 -5.32 24.52 -2.07
C GLN A 49 -5.18 23.24 -2.89
N LYS A 50 -3.97 22.67 -2.95
CA LYS A 50 -3.69 21.44 -3.69
C LYS A 50 -2.74 20.50 -2.97
N VAL A 51 -2.80 19.22 -3.33
CA VAL A 51 -1.81 18.22 -2.90
C VAL A 51 -0.77 18.07 -4.01
N ASN A 52 0.51 18.11 -3.65
CA ASN A 52 1.62 18.02 -4.58
C ASN A 52 2.54 16.84 -4.28
N LEU A 53 3.23 16.35 -5.32
CA LEU A 53 4.27 15.33 -5.23
C LEU A 53 5.53 15.79 -5.95
N SER A 54 6.66 15.74 -5.26
CA SER A 54 7.99 15.83 -5.87
C SER A 54 8.78 14.55 -5.64
N SER A 55 9.59 14.16 -6.62
CA SER A 55 10.40 12.95 -6.58
C SER A 55 11.82 13.18 -7.09
N ASN A 56 12.78 12.57 -6.41
CA ASN A 56 14.19 12.54 -6.78
C ASN A 56 14.73 11.12 -6.61
N TYR A 57 15.52 10.62 -7.56
CA TYR A 57 16.19 9.32 -7.42
C TYR A 57 17.68 9.51 -7.13
N SER A 58 18.13 8.98 -6.00
CA SER A 58 19.53 9.03 -5.61
C SER A 58 19.89 7.79 -4.81
N GLU A 59 21.12 7.30 -4.97
CA GLU A 59 21.68 6.22 -4.14
C GLU A 59 20.81 4.94 -4.10
N GLY A 60 20.16 4.59 -5.22
CA GLY A 60 19.31 3.40 -5.31
C GLY A 60 17.95 3.54 -4.59
N SER A 61 17.59 4.75 -4.17
CA SER A 61 16.35 5.04 -3.47
C SER A 61 15.57 6.15 -4.15
N LEU A 62 14.24 6.02 -4.13
CA LEU A 62 13.34 7.06 -4.58
C LEU A 62 12.93 7.91 -3.37
N HIS A 63 13.32 9.17 -3.37
CA HIS A 63 12.97 10.16 -2.35
C HIS A 63 11.71 10.89 -2.79
N LEU A 64 10.67 10.80 -1.96
CA LEU A 64 9.35 11.32 -2.26
C LEU A 64 8.96 12.35 -1.21
N LYS A 65 8.38 13.46 -1.66
CA LYS A 65 7.77 14.47 -0.80
C LYS A 65 6.34 14.72 -1.24
N ILE A 66 5.41 14.46 -0.32
CA ILE A 66 4.00 14.80 -0.48
C ILE A 66 3.73 16.06 0.33
N THR A 67 3.21 17.09 -0.31
CA THR A 67 2.87 18.36 0.33
C THR A 67 1.36 18.53 0.28
N ASN A 68 0.70 18.56 1.44
CA ASN A 68 -0.73 18.79 1.55
C ASN A 68 -1.01 20.27 1.86
N ASN A 69 -1.29 21.07 0.83
CA ASN A 69 -1.67 22.48 1.01
C ASN A 69 -3.19 22.66 1.15
N THR A 70 -3.95 21.58 1.34
CA THR A 70 -5.41 21.66 1.50
C THR A 70 -5.80 21.84 2.96
N LYS A 71 -7.08 22.14 3.19
CA LYS A 71 -7.67 22.25 4.55
C LYS A 71 -8.04 20.88 5.14
N ASP A 72 -7.95 19.81 4.35
CA ASP A 72 -8.38 18.47 4.74
C ASP A 72 -7.19 17.55 4.96
N THR A 73 -7.37 16.52 5.80
CA THR A 73 -6.38 15.45 5.93
C THR A 73 -6.44 14.54 4.72
N ILE A 74 -5.28 14.13 4.22
CA ILE A 74 -5.20 13.11 3.17
C ILE A 74 -4.57 11.82 3.69
N PHE A 75 -4.88 10.72 3.00
CA PHE A 75 -4.48 9.38 3.39
C PHE A 75 -3.74 8.71 2.26
N VAL A 76 -2.58 8.13 2.54
CA VAL A 76 -1.76 7.44 1.55
C VAL A 76 -1.54 6.00 2.00
N PHE A 77 -1.71 5.04 1.11
CA PHE A 77 -1.51 3.63 1.47
C PHE A 77 -0.08 3.37 1.94
N LYS A 78 0.07 2.97 3.20
CA LYS A 78 1.36 2.74 3.85
C LYS A 78 2.09 1.55 3.23
N SER A 79 1.37 0.47 2.91
CA SER A 79 1.95 -0.78 2.42
C SER A 79 2.74 -0.62 1.12
N TYR A 80 2.41 0.36 0.28
CA TYR A 80 3.17 0.62 -0.95
C TYR A 80 4.59 1.15 -0.73
N PHE A 81 4.90 1.58 0.50
CA PHE A 81 6.22 2.05 0.88
C PHE A 81 7.04 0.98 1.60
N ASP A 82 6.46 -0.19 1.86
CA ASP A 82 7.21 -1.34 2.35
C ASP A 82 8.12 -1.87 1.23
N LYS A 83 9.38 -2.17 1.58
CA LYS A 83 10.42 -2.62 0.63
C LYS A 83 9.94 -3.75 -0.28
N ASP A 84 9.20 -4.70 0.27
CA ASP A 84 8.77 -5.90 -0.47
C ASP A 84 7.78 -5.54 -1.59
N ILE A 85 6.86 -4.61 -1.33
CA ILE A 85 5.90 -4.14 -2.32
C ILE A 85 6.58 -3.15 -3.28
N SER A 86 7.36 -2.21 -2.76
CA SER A 86 8.02 -1.18 -3.58
C SER A 86 9.05 -1.75 -4.54
N THR A 87 9.65 -2.89 -4.22
CA THR A 87 10.57 -3.63 -5.10
C THR A 87 9.88 -4.73 -5.91
N SER A 88 8.59 -4.99 -5.70
CA SER A 88 7.84 -5.97 -6.50
C SER A 88 7.70 -5.55 -7.96
N ASN A 89 7.61 -6.52 -8.87
CA ASN A 89 7.41 -6.24 -10.31
C ASN A 89 6.11 -5.46 -10.61
N TYR A 90 5.12 -5.49 -9.71
CA TYR A 90 3.80 -4.89 -9.88
C TYR A 90 3.78 -3.36 -9.83
N VAL A 91 4.78 -2.77 -9.20
CA VAL A 91 4.94 -1.31 -9.12
C VAL A 91 5.48 -0.76 -10.44
N TYR A 92 6.27 -1.53 -11.20
CA TYR A 92 6.96 -1.02 -12.39
C TYR A 92 6.17 -1.34 -13.65
N ARG A 93 5.48 -0.33 -14.18
CA ARG A 93 4.57 -0.47 -15.32
C ARG A 93 5.04 0.34 -16.51
N TYR A 94 4.97 -0.24 -17.70
CA TYR A 94 5.40 0.39 -18.94
C TYR A 94 4.21 0.73 -19.83
N ASP A 95 4.04 2.03 -20.06
CA ASP A 95 3.11 2.57 -21.04
C ASP A 95 3.84 2.74 -22.38
N LYS A 96 3.57 1.80 -23.30
CA LYS A 96 4.15 1.82 -24.64
C LYS A 96 3.69 3.04 -25.46
N LYS A 97 2.46 3.51 -25.26
CA LYS A 97 1.89 4.59 -26.08
C LYS A 97 2.66 5.89 -25.84
N ASN A 98 3.02 6.15 -24.59
CA ASN A 98 3.69 7.37 -24.17
C ASN A 98 5.20 7.19 -23.88
N ASN A 99 5.76 6.00 -24.16
CA ASN A 99 7.14 5.62 -23.82
C ASN A 99 7.53 5.99 -22.38
N LYS A 100 6.69 5.58 -21.43
CA LYS A 100 6.79 5.98 -20.02
C LYS A 100 6.84 4.78 -19.10
N VAL A 101 7.81 4.77 -18.18
CA VAL A 101 7.87 3.82 -17.07
C VAL A 101 7.27 4.48 -15.84
N ASN A 102 6.13 3.97 -15.40
CA ASN A 102 5.46 4.35 -14.16
C ASN A 102 5.98 3.50 -13.00
N VAL A 103 6.54 4.13 -11.98
CA VAL A 103 6.70 3.57 -10.64
C VAL A 103 5.38 3.83 -9.90
N SER A 104 4.48 2.86 -9.98
CA SER A 104 3.05 2.98 -9.70
C SER A 104 2.71 2.42 -8.32
N PHE A 105 2.70 3.31 -7.33
CA PHE A 105 2.18 3.07 -5.98
C PHE A 105 0.66 3.30 -5.92
N LEU A 106 -0.05 2.68 -6.87
CA LEU A 106 -1.51 2.71 -6.97
C LEU A 106 -2.12 1.47 -6.31
N PRO A 107 -3.32 1.58 -5.70
CA PRO A 107 -3.93 0.54 -4.87
C PRO A 107 -4.37 -0.67 -5.69
N LEU A 108 -3.50 -1.66 -5.81
CA LEU A 108 -3.79 -2.99 -6.33
C LEU A 108 -4.37 -3.94 -5.28
N LEU A 109 -3.90 -3.86 -4.03
CA LEU A 109 -4.25 -4.79 -2.95
C LEU A 109 -5.77 -4.93 -2.72
N PRO A 110 -6.59 -3.85 -2.82
CA PRO A 110 -8.04 -3.97 -2.67
C PRO A 110 -8.74 -4.86 -3.71
N TYR A 111 -8.13 -5.07 -4.88
CA TYR A 111 -8.73 -5.81 -5.99
C TYR A 111 -8.18 -7.23 -6.14
N LEU A 112 -7.22 -7.61 -5.30
CA LEU A 112 -6.62 -8.93 -5.33
C LEU A 112 -7.38 -9.83 -4.34
N PHE A 113 -7.77 -11.02 -4.79
CA PHE A 113 -8.21 -12.08 -3.86
C PHE A 113 -7.05 -12.45 -2.94
N THR A 114 -7.35 -12.94 -1.73
CA THR A 114 -6.36 -13.24 -0.68
C THR A 114 -5.11 -13.94 -1.21
N LYS A 115 -5.25 -15.03 -1.99
CA LYS A 115 -4.12 -15.75 -2.60
C LYS A 115 -3.22 -14.91 -3.52
N TYR A 116 -3.78 -13.93 -4.21
CA TYR A 116 -3.02 -13.01 -5.07
C TYR A 116 -2.44 -11.84 -4.27
N SER A 117 -3.15 -11.33 -3.29
CA SER A 117 -2.64 -10.34 -2.33
C SER A 117 -1.43 -10.91 -1.60
N ASP A 118 -1.52 -12.17 -1.17
CA ASP A 118 -0.42 -12.92 -0.59
C ASP A 118 0.76 -12.93 -1.55
N ARG A 119 0.60 -13.22 -2.84
CA ARG A 119 1.73 -13.22 -3.79
C ARG A 119 2.40 -11.85 -3.97
N VAL A 120 1.64 -10.76 -3.91
CA VAL A 120 2.19 -9.40 -3.96
C VAL A 120 2.95 -9.06 -2.67
N VAL A 121 2.52 -9.59 -1.53
CA VAL A 121 3.13 -9.37 -0.22
C VAL A 121 4.27 -10.37 0.09
N LEU A 122 4.20 -11.59 -0.46
CA LEU A 122 5.06 -12.75 -0.19
C LEU A 122 6.36 -12.77 -0.98
N GLU A 123 6.54 -11.91 -1.99
CA GLU A 123 7.75 -11.96 -2.82
C GLU A 123 9.04 -11.87 -1.98
N ASN A 124 8.99 -11.46 -0.69
CA ASN A 124 10.08 -11.59 0.29
C ASN A 124 9.68 -11.81 1.79
N ARG A 125 8.48 -12.30 2.13
CA ARG A 125 8.07 -12.52 3.55
C ARG A 125 7.53 -13.92 3.84
N ILE A 126 7.70 -14.38 5.08
CA ILE A 126 6.96 -15.50 5.67
C ILE A 126 5.60 -14.96 6.14
N ILE A 127 4.49 -15.45 5.57
CA ILE A 127 3.14 -15.08 6.02
C ILE A 127 2.77 -15.79 7.32
N LYS A 128 2.16 -15.04 8.23
CA LYS A 128 1.18 -15.58 9.20
C LYS A 128 -0.21 -15.06 8.83
N ASP A 129 -1.18 -15.97 8.75
CA ASP A 129 -2.62 -15.75 8.89
C ASP A 129 -3.44 -15.06 7.76
N TYR A 130 -3.00 -15.11 6.49
CA TYR A 130 -3.85 -14.87 5.30
C TYR A 130 -4.80 -13.65 5.32
N GLN A 131 -4.39 -12.53 5.92
CA GLN A 131 -5.19 -11.29 5.97
C GLN A 131 -4.45 -10.12 5.33
N VAL A 132 -5.18 -9.34 4.55
CA VAL A 132 -4.71 -8.07 3.98
C VAL A 132 -5.18 -6.96 4.92
N VAL A 133 -4.26 -6.39 5.70
CA VAL A 133 -4.53 -5.20 6.52
C VAL A 133 -4.21 -3.97 5.67
N TYR A 134 -5.13 -3.01 5.61
CA TYR A 134 -4.98 -1.79 4.83
C TYR A 134 -4.49 -0.67 5.73
N ASP A 135 -3.18 -0.41 5.78
CA ASP A 135 -2.67 0.69 6.57
C ASP A 135 -2.53 1.98 5.76
N PHE A 136 -2.69 3.12 6.44
CA PHE A 136 -2.56 4.44 5.83
C PHE A 136 -1.63 5.36 6.63
N TYR A 137 -0.88 6.20 5.92
CA TYR A 137 -0.30 7.42 6.48
C TYR A 137 -1.31 8.57 6.36
N LYS A 138 -1.59 9.22 7.50
CA LYS A 138 -2.37 10.45 7.59
C LYS A 138 -1.43 11.64 7.43
N ILE A 139 -1.65 12.48 6.42
CA ILE A 139 -0.93 13.73 6.23
C ILE A 139 -1.91 14.87 6.51
N PRO A 140 -1.80 15.55 7.67
CA PRO A 140 -2.71 16.61 8.06
C PRO A 140 -2.72 17.81 7.08
N PRO A 141 -3.68 18.72 7.23
CA PRO A 141 -3.69 19.99 6.51
C PRO A 141 -2.39 20.76 6.74
N PHE A 142 -1.80 21.28 5.67
CA PHE A 142 -0.60 22.11 5.71
C PHE A 142 0.63 21.39 6.27
N TYR A 143 0.73 20.09 5.99
CA TYR A 143 1.88 19.27 6.34
C TYR A 143 2.59 18.78 5.08
N GLU A 144 3.90 18.62 5.19
CA GLU A 144 4.69 17.86 4.21
C GLU A 144 5.21 16.57 4.82
N TYR A 145 5.17 15.49 4.04
CA TYR A 145 5.72 14.21 4.42
C TYR A 145 6.81 13.80 3.43
N LEU A 146 8.02 13.67 3.95
CA LEU A 146 9.20 13.19 3.23
C LEU A 146 9.46 11.74 3.61
N PHE A 147 9.70 10.89 2.62
CA PHE A 147 10.06 9.50 2.84
C PHE A 147 10.89 8.95 1.68
N SER A 148 11.72 7.97 2.01
CA SER A 148 12.55 7.25 1.05
C SER A 148 12.02 5.84 0.86
N VAL A 149 11.92 5.43 -0.40
CA VAL A 149 11.44 4.11 -0.78
C VAL A 149 12.54 3.40 -1.54
N SER A 150 12.92 2.21 -1.09
CA SER A 150 13.80 1.34 -1.86
C SER A 150 13.08 0.89 -3.14
N VAL A 151 13.71 1.13 -4.28
CA VAL A 151 13.19 0.71 -5.59
C VAL A 151 14.19 -0.22 -6.28
N ILE A 152 13.73 -1.00 -7.25
CA ILE A 152 14.63 -1.72 -8.15
C ILE A 152 15.41 -0.68 -8.94
N ASP A 153 16.70 -0.94 -9.12
CA ASP A 153 17.56 -0.21 -10.04
C ASP A 153 16.95 -0.19 -11.46
N PHE A 154 16.53 1.01 -11.88
CA PHE A 154 15.86 1.25 -13.15
C PHE A 154 16.72 0.88 -14.35
N GLU A 155 18.05 1.01 -14.25
CA GLU A 155 18.98 0.71 -15.34
C GLU A 155 19.10 -0.80 -15.57
N ARG A 156 18.98 -1.59 -14.49
CA ARG A 156 19.10 -3.05 -14.54
C ARG A 156 17.79 -3.75 -14.88
N LYS A 157 16.65 -3.09 -14.68
CA LYS A 157 15.34 -3.68 -14.91
C LYS A 157 15.00 -3.72 -16.40
N LYS A 158 14.86 -4.94 -16.95
CA LYS A 158 14.51 -5.16 -18.36
C LYS A 158 13.05 -5.53 -18.59
N ASP A 159 12.41 -6.13 -17.60
CA ASP A 159 11.02 -6.60 -17.68
C ASP A 159 10.10 -5.74 -16.81
N PHE A 160 9.02 -5.27 -17.44
CA PHE A 160 8.00 -4.40 -16.85
C PHE A 160 6.62 -5.00 -17.06
N ILE A 161 5.67 -4.66 -16.18
CA ILE A 161 4.27 -4.98 -16.44
C ILE A 161 3.71 -4.00 -17.46
N THR A 162 2.87 -4.44 -18.40
CA THR A 162 2.17 -3.53 -19.31
C THR A 162 1.24 -2.63 -18.50
N ASP A 163 1.27 -1.32 -18.73
CA ASP A 163 0.44 -0.39 -17.95
C ASP A 163 -1.07 -0.67 -18.10
N PHE A 164 -1.80 -0.42 -17.02
CA PHE A 164 -3.25 -0.66 -16.93
C PHE A 164 -3.90 0.29 -15.94
N ASN A 165 -5.18 0.57 -16.16
CA ASN A 165 -5.93 1.44 -15.27
C ASN A 165 -6.44 0.67 -14.04
N VAL A 166 -5.90 1.01 -12.87
CA VAL A 166 -6.26 0.41 -11.58
C VAL A 166 -7.73 0.66 -11.22
N SER A 167 -8.32 1.81 -11.57
CA SER A 167 -9.72 2.11 -11.23
C SER A 167 -10.73 1.24 -11.98
N LYS A 168 -10.29 0.61 -13.08
CA LYS A 168 -11.09 -0.36 -13.83
C LYS A 168 -11.06 -1.76 -13.24
N LEU A 169 -10.18 -2.04 -12.27
CA LEU A 169 -10.14 -3.34 -11.60
C LEU A 169 -11.38 -3.54 -10.74
N ASN A 170 -11.69 -4.80 -10.48
CA ASN A 170 -12.82 -5.21 -9.65
C ASN A 170 -12.39 -6.41 -8.82
N LYS A 171 -12.69 -6.38 -7.50
CA LYS A 171 -12.45 -7.51 -6.59
C LYS A 171 -13.08 -8.81 -7.11
N PHE A 172 -14.19 -8.73 -7.83
CA PHE A 172 -14.91 -9.89 -8.38
C PHE A 172 -14.34 -10.43 -9.69
N GLU A 173 -13.54 -9.64 -10.39
CA GLU A 173 -12.94 -10.08 -11.63
C GLU A 173 -11.68 -10.88 -11.35
N LYS A 174 -11.62 -12.09 -11.91
CA LYS A 174 -10.37 -12.86 -11.89
C LYS A 174 -9.32 -12.07 -12.66
N ILE A 175 -8.39 -11.45 -11.94
CA ILE A 175 -7.27 -10.74 -12.55
C ILE A 175 -6.48 -11.76 -13.38
N LYS A 176 -6.56 -11.61 -14.71
CA LYS A 176 -5.70 -12.37 -15.64
C LYS A 176 -4.26 -11.98 -15.32
N ARG A 177 -3.33 -12.95 -15.37
CA ARG A 177 -1.89 -12.71 -15.13
C ARG A 177 -1.46 -11.41 -15.80
N PHE A 178 -0.85 -10.51 -15.03
CA PHE A 178 -0.34 -9.25 -15.56
C PHE A 178 0.68 -9.56 -16.66
N LYS A 179 0.47 -8.98 -17.85
CA LYS A 179 1.33 -9.23 -19.00
C LYS A 179 2.67 -8.52 -18.78
N THR A 180 3.74 -9.29 -18.73
CA THR A 180 5.11 -8.76 -18.69
C THR A 180 5.57 -8.39 -20.10
N LYS A 181 6.49 -7.44 -20.16
CA LYS A 181 7.05 -6.93 -21.41
C LYS A 181 8.47 -6.46 -21.21
N LYS A 182 9.33 -6.79 -22.17
CA LYS A 182 10.69 -6.25 -22.25
C LYS A 182 10.66 -4.80 -22.72
N LEU A 183 11.45 -3.97 -22.05
CA LEU A 183 11.71 -2.61 -22.48
C LEU A 183 12.59 -2.66 -23.75
N ASN A 184 11.98 -2.33 -24.89
CA ASN A 184 12.66 -2.38 -26.19
C ASN A 184 12.95 -0.98 -26.78
N GLN A 185 12.48 0.10 -26.14
CA GLN A 185 12.67 1.47 -26.60
C GLN A 185 13.82 2.15 -25.86
N LYS A 186 14.58 2.99 -26.57
CA LYS A 186 15.66 3.79 -25.99
C LYS A 186 15.06 4.95 -25.17
N ASN A 187 15.62 5.18 -23.99
CA ASN A 187 15.37 6.34 -23.12
C ASN A 187 13.89 6.58 -22.76
N PRO A 188 13.21 5.66 -22.05
CA PRO A 188 11.88 5.95 -21.53
C PRO A 188 11.93 7.08 -20.49
N SER A 189 10.85 7.85 -20.40
CA SER A 189 10.66 8.77 -19.27
C SER A 189 10.21 8.01 -18.02
N PHE A 190 10.75 8.37 -16.86
CA PHE A 190 10.40 7.75 -15.58
C PHE A 190 9.49 8.69 -14.78
N VAL A 191 8.36 8.16 -14.32
CA VAL A 191 7.36 8.90 -13.55
C VAL A 191 6.96 8.09 -12.34
N VAL A 192 6.89 8.72 -11.18
CA VAL A 192 6.26 8.12 -10.00
C VAL A 192 4.78 8.49 -9.99
N SER A 193 3.92 7.53 -9.62
CA SER A 193 2.51 7.77 -9.38
C SER A 193 2.13 7.26 -7.99
N ILE A 194 1.49 8.10 -7.19
CA ILE A 194 1.02 7.75 -5.84
C ILE A 194 -0.47 8.01 -5.75
N ALA A 195 -1.20 7.08 -5.13
CA ALA A 195 -2.60 7.29 -4.80
C ALA A 195 -2.74 7.92 -3.42
N TYR A 196 -3.65 8.89 -3.29
CA TYR A 196 -4.14 9.35 -1.99
C TYR A 196 -5.67 9.36 -1.96
N TYR A 197 -6.21 9.25 -0.75
CA TYR A 197 -7.64 9.29 -0.46
C TYR A 197 -7.96 10.49 0.41
N ASN A 198 -9.17 11.02 0.25
CA ASN A 198 -9.74 12.01 1.17
C ASN A 198 -10.45 11.32 2.36
N ASN A 199 -10.98 10.11 2.16
CA ASN A 199 -11.63 9.30 3.19
C ASN A 199 -11.23 7.82 3.02
N VAL A 200 -10.92 7.15 4.13
CA VAL A 200 -10.56 5.72 4.17
C VAL A 200 -11.43 4.92 5.14
N GLU A 201 -12.47 5.50 5.72
CA GLU A 201 -13.31 4.87 6.75
C GLU A 201 -13.88 3.52 6.29
N THR A 202 -14.48 3.48 5.10
CA THR A 202 -14.98 2.22 4.50
C THR A 202 -13.85 1.21 4.22
N LEU A 203 -12.64 1.68 3.89
CA LEU A 203 -11.49 0.81 3.69
C LEU A 203 -10.92 0.27 5.01
N CYS A 204 -11.15 1.01 6.10
CA CYS A 204 -10.74 0.68 7.46
C CYS A 204 -11.78 -0.10 8.26
N ASN A 205 -12.96 -0.32 7.71
CA ASN A 205 -13.98 -1.15 8.30
C ASN A 205 -13.87 -2.58 7.75
N SER A 206 -13.52 -3.53 8.61
CA SER A 206 -13.46 -4.95 8.23
C SER A 206 -14.81 -5.47 7.74
N ASN A 207 -15.92 -5.00 8.34
CA ASN A 207 -17.26 -5.41 7.91
C ASN A 207 -17.52 -4.95 6.48
N SER A 208 -17.07 -3.75 6.10
CA SER A 208 -17.25 -3.29 4.73
C SER A 208 -16.55 -4.19 3.72
N TYR A 209 -15.39 -4.77 4.06
CA TYR A 209 -14.70 -5.72 3.17
C TYR A 209 -15.44 -7.06 2.96
N TYR A 210 -16.09 -7.58 4.01
CA TYR A 210 -16.71 -8.91 3.98
C TYR A 210 -18.23 -8.88 3.74
N GLN A 211 -18.91 -7.78 4.10
CA GLN A 211 -20.37 -7.68 4.14
C GLN A 211 -20.90 -6.56 3.23
N GLU A 212 -20.13 -5.50 2.98
CA GLU A 212 -20.56 -4.34 2.17
C GLU A 212 -19.68 -4.18 0.92
N GLU A 213 -19.47 -5.29 0.21
CA GLU A 213 -18.41 -5.39 -0.81
C GLU A 213 -18.54 -4.36 -1.96
N LEU A 214 -19.76 -3.95 -2.32
CA LEU A 214 -20.00 -2.91 -3.32
C LEU A 214 -19.50 -1.53 -2.84
N GLN A 215 -19.78 -1.18 -1.59
CA GLN A 215 -19.33 0.07 -0.98
C GLN A 215 -17.81 0.06 -0.83
N PHE A 216 -17.25 -1.05 -0.36
CA PHE A 216 -15.80 -1.24 -0.30
C PHE A 216 -15.13 -1.07 -1.67
N ASN A 217 -15.67 -1.69 -2.72
CA ASN A 217 -15.13 -1.56 -4.08
C ASN A 217 -15.25 -0.14 -4.64
N SER A 218 -16.31 0.59 -4.30
CA SER A 218 -16.45 2.01 -4.64
C SER A 218 -15.39 2.86 -3.91
N ALA A 219 -15.27 2.70 -2.59
CA ALA A 219 -14.29 3.40 -1.77
C ALA A 219 -12.85 3.12 -2.21
N ALA A 220 -12.54 1.88 -2.60
CA ALA A 220 -11.22 1.49 -3.09
C ALA A 220 -10.84 2.23 -4.38
N LYS A 221 -11.82 2.67 -5.17
CA LYS A 221 -11.65 3.39 -6.45
C LYS A 221 -11.61 4.90 -6.27
N ASP A 222 -12.01 5.43 -5.12
CA ASP A 222 -12.10 6.87 -4.84
C ASP A 222 -10.75 7.51 -4.48
N PHE A 223 -9.65 6.99 -5.06
CA PHE A 223 -8.35 7.60 -4.92
C PHE A 223 -8.10 8.66 -5.99
N LYS A 224 -7.33 9.66 -5.63
CA LYS A 224 -6.73 10.63 -6.54
C LYS A 224 -5.28 10.26 -6.80
N ILE A 225 -4.78 10.58 -8.00
CA ILE A 225 -3.42 10.25 -8.41
C ILE A 225 -2.56 11.52 -8.37
N LEU A 226 -1.45 11.43 -7.67
CA LEU A 226 -0.33 12.37 -7.78
C LEU A 226 0.71 11.78 -8.71
N GLN A 227 1.26 12.60 -9.60
CA GLN A 227 2.34 12.20 -10.50
C GLN A 227 3.49 13.20 -10.44
N SER A 228 4.70 12.68 -10.57
CA SER A 228 5.90 13.51 -10.64
C SER A 228 6.92 12.83 -11.56
N ALA A 229 7.59 13.61 -12.41
CA ALA A 229 8.74 13.10 -13.15
C ALA A 229 9.84 12.77 -12.15
N ILE A 230 10.48 11.62 -12.32
CA ILE A 230 11.63 11.25 -11.50
C ILE A 230 12.81 12.06 -12.02
N GLN A 231 13.29 12.99 -11.18
CA GLN A 231 14.54 13.73 -11.39
C GLN A 231 15.73 12.87 -11.01
#